data_AF-A0A4Y2HYL6-F1
#
_entry.id   AF-A0A4Y2HYL6-F1
#
_cell.length_a   1.000
_cell.length_b   1.000
_cell.length_c   1.000
_cell.angle_alpha   90.00
_cell.angle_beta   90.00
_cell.angle_gamma   90.00
#
_symmetry.space_group_name_H-M   'P 1'
#
loop_
_entity.id
_entity.type
_entity.pdbx_description
1 polymer ?
#
loop_
_entity_poly.entity_id
_entity_poly.type
_entity_poly.pdbx_seq_one_letter_code
_entity_poly.pdbx_strand_id
1 'polypeptide(L)'
;MLNASNYHSWSEDVNVLFMAKGCYKFILDTEPPLSEKATDKDIRDCNLRIDRAYSTLYLSISKDYRKLISDIDDGKQAWIKLKTRFELQLEQELCWMSF
;
A
#
# COMPACT_ATOMS: atom_id res chain seq x y z
N MET A 1 9.16 -1.50 -10.66
CA MET A 1 8.25 -0.39 -10.29
C MET A 1 6.90 -0.62 -10.97
N LEU A 2 5.78 -0.25 -10.34
CA LEU A 2 4.43 -0.47 -10.87
C LEU A 2 4.22 0.21 -12.24
N ASN A 3 3.66 -0.53 -13.18
CA ASN A 3 3.20 -0.07 -14.49
C ASN A 3 1.88 -0.74 -14.88
N ALA A 4 1.36 -0.42 -16.07
CA ALA A 4 0.06 -0.91 -16.54
C ALA A 4 -0.05 -2.44 -16.67
N SER A 5 1.06 -3.17 -16.80
CA SER A 5 1.04 -4.60 -17.12
C SER A 5 1.66 -5.50 -16.03
N ASN A 6 2.19 -4.94 -14.94
CA ASN A 6 2.91 -5.72 -13.93
C ASN A 6 2.27 -5.68 -12.53
N TYR A 7 1.01 -5.26 -12.43
CA TYR A 7 0.34 -5.08 -11.14
C TYR A 7 0.44 -6.33 -10.25
N HIS A 8 0.21 -7.53 -10.80
CA HIS A 8 0.25 -8.77 -10.02
C HIS A 8 1.62 -9.02 -9.37
N SER A 9 2.70 -9.07 -10.16
CA SER A 9 4.05 -9.28 -9.62
C SER A 9 4.52 -8.12 -8.75
N TRP A 10 4.18 -6.87 -9.11
CA TRP A 10 4.46 -5.71 -8.25
C TRP A 10 3.78 -5.81 -6.89
N SER A 11 2.53 -6.29 -6.84
CA SER A 11 1.80 -6.42 -5.58
C SER A 11 2.44 -7.45 -4.65
N GLU A 12 2.96 -8.56 -5.20
CA GLU A 12 3.70 -9.58 -4.45
C GLU A 12 5.02 -9.03 -3.91
N ASP A 13 5.80 -8.33 -4.75
CA ASP A 13 7.05 -7.68 -4.34
C ASP A 13 6.82 -6.67 -3.21
N VAL A 14 5.77 -5.85 -3.32
CA VAL A 14 5.43 -4.85 -2.29
C VAL A 14 5.00 -5.50 -0.98
N ASN A 15 4.26 -6.62 -1.03
CA ASN A 15 3.94 -7.40 0.16
C ASN A 15 5.22 -7.87 0.88
N VAL A 16 6.20 -8.38 0.13
CA VAL A 16 7.51 -8.77 0.69
C VAL A 16 8.24 -7.57 1.30
N LEU A 17 8.22 -6.40 0.64
CA LEU A 17 8.83 -5.17 1.18
C LEU A 17 8.15 -4.73 2.49
N PHE A 18 6.83 -4.85 2.61
CA PHE A 18 6.12 -4.57 3.85
C PHE A 18 6.47 -5.54 4.96
N MET A 19 6.66 -6.83 4.65
CA MET A 19 7.13 -7.81 5.63
C MET A 19 8.52 -7.47 6.13
N ALA A 20 9.46 -7.19 5.21
CA ALA A 20 10.84 -6.84 5.55
C ALA A 20 10.95 -5.56 6.41
N LYS A 21 10.02 -4.62 6.23
CA LYS A 21 9.98 -3.35 6.98
C LYS A 21 9.11 -3.37 8.23
N GLY A 22 8.44 -4.49 8.51
CA GLY A 22 7.54 -4.64 9.66
C GLY A 22 6.25 -3.83 9.55
N CYS A 23 5.82 -3.47 8.33
CA CYS A 23 4.60 -2.71 8.07
C CYS A 23 3.44 -3.60 7.58
N TYR A 24 3.69 -4.88 7.30
CA TYR A 24 2.69 -5.77 6.70
C TYR A 24 1.42 -5.91 7.54
N LYS A 25 1.57 -6.08 8.86
CA LYS A 25 0.42 -6.20 9.78
C LYS A 25 -0.44 -4.95 9.82
N PHE A 26 0.20 -3.78 9.74
CA PHE A 26 -0.46 -2.48 9.66
C PHE A 26 -1.29 -2.36 8.37
N ILE A 27 -0.70 -2.71 7.22
CA ILE A 27 -1.40 -2.69 5.92
C ILE A 27 -2.62 -3.62 5.91
N LEU A 28 -2.54 -4.76 6.58
CA LEU A 28 -3.65 -5.71 6.71
C LEU A 28 -4.68 -5.34 7.79
N ASP A 29 -4.48 -4.25 8.53
CA ASP A 29 -5.34 -3.87 9.67
C ASP A 29 -5.44 -4.95 10.77
N THR A 30 -4.37 -5.73 10.92
CA THR A 30 -4.28 -6.83 11.90
C THR A 30 -3.53 -6.43 13.16
N GLU A 31 -2.98 -5.21 13.21
CA GLU A 31 -2.41 -4.66 14.44
C GLU A 31 -3.55 -4.23 15.36
N PRO A 32 -3.48 -4.56 16.67
CA PRO A 32 -4.42 -4.02 17.62
C PRO A 32 -4.28 -2.49 17.68
N PRO A 33 -5.38 -1.74 17.89
CA PRO A 33 -5.30 -0.31 18.09
C PRO A 33 -4.40 0.00 19.29
N LEU A 34 -3.76 1.17 19.26
CA LEU A 34 -2.99 1.65 20.40
C LEU A 34 -3.89 1.72 21.64
N SER A 35 -3.41 1.16 22.75
CA SER A 35 -4.10 1.23 24.03
C SER A 35 -4.18 2.68 24.52
N GLU A 36 -5.17 3.02 25.33
CA GLU A 36 -5.22 4.30 26.06
C GLU A 36 -3.98 4.54 26.95
N LYS A 37 -3.28 3.46 27.32
CA LYS A 37 -2.03 3.51 28.09
C LYS A 37 -0.78 3.51 27.21
N ALA A 38 -0.92 3.72 25.90
CA ALA A 38 0.20 3.76 24.97
C ALA A 38 1.20 4.83 25.41
N THR A 39 2.47 4.46 25.42
CA THR A 39 3.56 5.39 25.72
C THR A 39 3.84 6.25 24.49
N ASP A 40 4.53 7.39 24.68
CA ASP A 40 4.99 8.19 23.55
C ASP A 40 5.87 7.38 22.58
N LYS A 41 6.57 6.36 23.09
CA LYS A 41 7.35 5.45 22.25
C LYS A 41 6.44 4.62 21.34
N ASP A 42 5.35 4.08 21.86
CA ASP A 42 4.41 3.27 21.07
C ASP A 42 3.75 4.09 19.97
N ILE A 43 3.39 5.34 20.27
CA ILE A 43 2.83 6.29 19.29
C ILE A 43 3.86 6.59 18.19
N ARG A 44 5.11 6.88 18.56
CA ARG A 44 6.19 7.13 17.59
C ARG A 44 6.47 5.90 16.73
N ASP A 45 6.52 4.71 17.32
CA ASP A 45 6.78 3.46 16.59
C ASP A 45 5.63 3.16 15.62
N CYS A 46 4.38 3.45 16.00
CA CYS A 46 3.22 3.36 15.12
C CYS A 46 3.33 4.32 13.93
N ASN A 47 3.55 5.62 14.18
CA ASN A 47 3.70 6.61 13.12
C ASN A 47 4.85 6.26 12.16
N LEU A 48 5.95 5.73 12.70
CA LEU A 48 7.07 5.28 11.88
C LEU A 48 6.70 4.10 10.97
N ARG A 49 5.80 3.20 11.39
CA ARG A 49 5.26 2.14 10.53
C ARG A 49 4.38 2.72 9.42
N ILE A 50 3.57 3.74 9.71
CA ILE A 50 2.74 4.46 8.73
C ILE A 50 3.64 5.10 7.65
N ASP A 51 4.61 5.91 8.08
CA ASP A 51 5.53 6.62 7.18
C ASP A 51 6.35 5.66 6.31
N ARG A 52 6.82 4.55 6.89
CA ARG A 52 7.55 3.51 6.16
C ARG A 52 6.67 2.80 5.14
N ALA A 53 5.42 2.53 5.48
CA ALA A 53 4.47 1.91 4.57
C ALA A 53 4.22 2.82 3.36
N TYR A 54 3.87 4.08 3.60
CA TYR A 54 3.66 5.08 2.56
C TYR A 54 4.89 5.26 1.67
N SER A 55 6.06 5.47 2.28
CA SER A 55 7.32 5.66 1.54
C SER A 55 7.68 4.45 0.68
N THR A 56 7.40 3.24 1.16
CA THR A 56 7.63 2.01 0.41
C THR A 56 6.76 1.94 -0.84
N LEU A 57 5.48 2.31 -0.74
CA LEU A 57 4.58 2.41 -1.89
C LEU A 57 5.01 3.49 -2.87
N TYR A 58 5.27 4.70 -2.37
CA TYR A 58 5.65 5.83 -3.20
C TYR A 58 6.91 5.55 -4.05
N LEU A 59 7.88 4.85 -3.46
CA LEU A 59 9.12 4.45 -4.13
C LEU A 59 8.94 3.23 -5.04
N SER A 60 7.97 2.36 -4.78
CA SER A 60 7.73 1.16 -5.60
C SER A 60 6.90 1.45 -6.86
N ILE A 61 6.21 2.59 -6.94
CA ILE A 61 5.38 2.97 -8.10
C ILE A 61 6.09 3.91 -9.07
N SER A 62 5.82 3.74 -10.37
CA SER A 62 6.33 4.66 -11.40
C SER A 62 5.78 6.07 -11.22
N LYS A 63 6.53 7.07 -11.69
CA LYS A 63 6.20 8.49 -11.49
C LYS A 63 4.78 8.86 -11.94
N ASP A 64 4.31 8.25 -13.01
CA ASP A 64 2.98 8.49 -13.60
C ASP A 64 1.83 8.12 -12.64
N TYR A 65 2.07 7.15 -11.76
CA TYR A 65 1.06 6.67 -10.80
C TYR A 65 1.18 7.31 -9.42
N ARG A 66 2.24 8.09 -9.15
CA ARG A 66 2.42 8.76 -7.84
C ARG A 66 1.31 9.75 -7.53
N LYS A 67 0.73 10.38 -8.55
CA LYS A 67 -0.42 11.28 -8.41
C LYS A 67 -1.66 10.58 -7.84
N LEU A 68 -1.75 9.25 -7.93
CA LEU A 68 -2.87 8.49 -7.37
C LEU A 68 -2.87 8.49 -5.84
N ILE A 69 -1.71 8.67 -5.20
CA ILE A 69 -1.57 8.60 -3.74
C ILE A 69 -0.92 9.86 -3.14
N SER A 70 -0.77 10.93 -3.93
CA SER A 70 -0.08 12.15 -3.49
C SER A 70 -0.88 12.96 -2.46
N ASP A 71 -2.19 12.74 -2.41
CA ASP A 71 -3.15 13.34 -1.48
C ASP A 71 -3.36 12.49 -0.22
N ILE A 72 -2.66 11.36 -0.11
CA ILE A 72 -2.80 10.41 1.00
C ILE A 72 -1.51 10.43 1.82
N ASP A 73 -1.65 10.51 3.14
CA ASP A 73 -0.57 10.37 4.12
C ASP A 73 -0.55 8.98 4.78
N ASP A 74 -1.68 8.28 4.78
CA ASP A 74 -1.81 6.93 5.33
C ASP A 74 -1.39 5.82 4.33
N GLY A 75 -0.38 5.04 4.69
CA GLY A 75 0.14 3.96 3.86
C GLY A 75 -0.88 2.86 3.51
N LYS A 76 -1.86 2.59 4.38
CA LYS A 76 -2.91 1.59 4.15
C LYS A 76 -3.93 2.10 3.14
N GLN A 77 -4.39 3.34 3.27
CA GLN A 77 -5.27 3.96 2.28
C GLN A 77 -4.61 4.07 0.91
N ALA A 78 -3.32 4.41 0.86
CA ALA A 78 -2.54 4.43 -0.37
C ALA A 78 -2.48 3.04 -1.03
N TRP A 79 -2.25 1.99 -0.24
CA TRP A 79 -2.28 0.61 -0.72
C TRP A 79 -3.65 0.22 -1.30
N ILE A 80 -4.74 0.49 -0.56
CA ILE A 80 -6.11 0.18 -0.99
C ILE A 80 -6.45 0.90 -2.30
N LYS A 81 -6.14 2.21 -2.40
CA LYS A 81 -6.42 3.00 -3.61
C LYS A 81 -5.71 2.46 -4.84
N LEU A 82 -4.44 2.05 -4.70
CA LEU A 82 -3.70 1.40 -5.78
C LEU A 82 -4.32 0.04 -6.12
N LYS A 83 -4.57 -0.80 -5.13
CA LYS A 83 -5.17 -2.13 -5.32
C LYS A 83 -6.49 -2.06 -6.09
N THR A 84 -7.44 -1.24 -5.60
CA THR A 84 -8.73 -1.03 -6.25
C THR A 84 -8.60 -0.51 -7.68
N ARG A 85 -7.69 0.45 -7.94
CA ARG A 85 -7.53 1.04 -9.27
C ARG A 85 -7.03 0.05 -10.32
N PHE A 86 -6.13 -0.86 -9.95
CA PHE A 86 -5.50 -1.78 -10.89
C PHE A 86 -6.22 -3.13 -10.98
N GLU A 87 -6.86 -3.60 -9.91
CA GLU A 87 -7.75 -4.78 -9.98
C GLU A 87 -8.96 -4.50 -10.85
N LEU A 88 -9.61 -3.34 -10.68
CA LEU A 88 -10.72 -2.92 -11.54
C LEU A 88 -10.32 -2.83 -13.01
N GLN A 89 -9.09 -2.39 -13.29
CA GLN A 89 -8.59 -2.29 -14.66
C GLN A 89 -8.43 -3.68 -15.30
N LEU A 90 -7.86 -4.63 -14.57
CA LEU A 90 -7.70 -6.01 -15.04
C LEU A 90 -9.06 -6.68 -15.31
N GLU A 91 -10.04 -6.46 -14.43
CA GLU A 91 -11.41 -6.97 -14.62
C GLU A 91 -12.09 -6.38 -15.86
N GLN A 92 -11.93 -5.07 -16.08
CA GLN A 92 -12.46 -4.41 -17.28
C GLN A 92 -11.81 -4.97 -18.55
N GLU A 93 -10.49 -5.10 -18.59
CA GLU A 93 -9.77 -5.65 -19.74
C GLU A 93 -10.22 -7.08 -20.08
N LEU A 94 -10.40 -7.95 -19.08
CA LEU A 94 -10.93 -9.31 -19.26
C LEU A 94 -12.38 -9.32 -19.78
N CYS A 95 -13.22 -8.41 -19.27
CA CYS A 95 -14.60 -8.26 -19.72
C CYS A 95 -14.67 -7.81 -21.20
N TRP A 96 -13.84 -6.84 -21.60
CA TRP A 96 -13.75 -6.37 -22.98
C TRP A 96 -13.24 -7.44 -23.96
N MET A 97 -12.34 -8.32 -23.52
CA MET A 97 -11.83 -9.42 -24.36
C MET A 97 -12.83 -10.57 -24.55
N SER A 98 -13.97 -10.54 -23.85
CA SER A 98 -15.02 -11.56 -23.90
C SER A 98 -16.18 -11.22 -24.88
N PHE A 99 -16.07 -10.10 -25.62
CA PHE A 99 -17.02 -9.64 -26.65
C PHE A 99 -16.34 -9.54 -28.02
#